data_AF-A0A2I2YBS0-F1
#
_entry.id   AF-A0A2I2YBS0-F1
#
_cell.length_a   1.000
_cell.length_b   1.000
_cell.length_c   1.000
_cell.angle_alpha   90.00
_cell.angle_beta   90.00
_cell.angle_gamma   90.00
#
_symmetry.space_group_name_H-M   'P 1'
#
loop_
_entity.id
_entity.type
_entity.pdbx_description
1 polymer ?
#
loop_
_entity_poly.entity_id
_entity_poly.type
_entity_poly.pdbx_seq_one_letter_code
_entity_poly.pdbx_strand_id
1 'polypeptide(L)'
;MAPGVARGPMPYWTLRLGGAAPCSQNTNKTCEECLKNVSCLWCNTNKACLDYPVTSVLPPASLCKLSSARWGVCWGLFKEENPYARFENN
;
A
#
# COMPACT_ATOMS: atom_id res chain seq x y z
N MET A 1 -10.06 14.54 39.84
CA MET A 1 -9.62 13.12 39.99
C MET A 1 -8.60 12.84 38.88
N ALA A 2 -7.39 12.39 39.23
CA ALA A 2 -6.40 11.83 38.28
C ALA A 2 -6.19 10.34 38.64
N PRO A 3 -5.34 9.58 37.93
CA PRO A 3 -5.49 9.05 36.57
C PRO A 3 -5.52 7.50 36.58
N GLY A 4 -5.95 6.87 35.49
CA GLY A 4 -5.93 5.41 35.34
C GLY A 4 -5.33 4.95 34.02
N VAL A 5 -4.07 5.32 33.73
CA VAL A 5 -3.30 4.71 32.63
C VAL A 5 -2.63 3.45 33.16
N ALA A 6 -3.22 2.29 32.88
CA ALA A 6 -2.58 1.00 33.10
C ALA A 6 -1.42 0.83 32.10
N ARG A 7 -0.18 1.06 32.57
CA ARG A 7 1.05 0.71 31.86
C ARG A 7 1.42 -0.74 32.22
N GLY A 8 1.11 -1.68 31.34
CA GLY A 8 1.69 -3.03 31.37
C GLY A 8 3.11 -3.05 30.77
N PRO A 9 4.02 -3.95 31.22
CA PRO A 9 5.42 -3.94 30.77
C PRO A 9 5.71 -4.91 29.61
N MET A 10 6.40 -4.36 28.59
CA MET A 10 7.53 -4.92 27.81
C MET A 10 7.24 -5.98 26.71
N PRO A 11 7.97 -5.97 25.56
CA PRO A 11 9.43 -5.85 25.53
C PRO A 11 10.04 -4.85 24.55
N TYR A 12 11.31 -4.65 24.83
CA TYR A 12 12.22 -3.59 24.50
C TYR A 12 13.12 -4.00 23.33
N TRP A 13 12.57 -4.49 22.21
CA TRP A 13 13.39 -4.81 21.05
C TRP A 13 12.57 -4.92 19.78
N THR A 14 12.35 -3.80 19.10
CA THR A 14 12.74 -3.76 17.70
C THR A 14 13.06 -2.32 17.32
N LEU A 15 14.33 -2.10 17.00
CA LEU A 15 14.74 -1.06 16.09
C LEU A 15 13.85 -1.17 14.84
N ARG A 16 12.89 -0.27 14.66
CA ARG A 16 12.38 0.05 13.32
C ARG A 16 12.32 1.56 13.19
N LEU A 17 13.50 2.10 12.87
CA LEU A 17 13.66 2.99 11.72
C LEU A 17 12.32 3.18 10.99
N GLY A 18 11.64 4.30 11.26
CA GLY A 18 10.49 4.79 10.48
C GLY A 18 9.66 3.72 9.78
N GLY A 19 9.13 2.75 10.54
CA GLY A 19 8.23 1.75 10.00
C GLY A 19 6.94 2.44 9.61
N ALA A 20 6.84 2.84 8.34
CA ALA A 20 5.61 3.33 7.75
C ALA A 20 4.45 2.43 8.20
N ALA A 21 3.34 3.04 8.63
CA ALA A 21 2.13 2.29 8.92
C ALA A 21 1.85 1.33 7.76
N PRO A 22 1.47 0.07 8.02
CA PRO A 22 1.25 -0.89 6.95
C PRO A 22 0.20 -0.34 5.99
N CYS A 23 0.52 -0.32 4.70
CA CYS A 23 -0.35 0.20 3.62
C CYS A 23 -1.78 -0.35 3.72
N SER A 24 -1.95 -1.57 4.26
CA SER A 24 -3.25 -2.18 4.57
C SER A 24 -4.21 -1.32 5.38
N GLN A 25 -3.74 -0.36 6.19
CA GLN A 25 -4.62 0.55 6.94
C GLN A 25 -5.41 1.51 6.05
N ASN A 26 -4.91 1.77 4.84
CA ASN A 26 -5.53 2.62 3.84
C ASN A 26 -6.36 1.82 2.83
N THR A 27 -6.61 0.54 3.10
CA THR A 27 -7.59 -0.25 2.35
C THR A 27 -8.98 0.36 2.50
N ASN A 28 -9.76 0.35 1.43
CA ASN A 28 -11.07 1.01 1.32
C ASN A 28 -11.05 2.55 1.36
N LYS A 29 -9.88 3.18 1.15
CA LYS A 29 -9.74 4.64 1.03
C LYS A 29 -9.59 5.06 -0.43
N THR A 30 -8.78 6.08 -0.68
CA THR A 30 -8.41 6.56 -2.01
C THR A 30 -6.99 6.15 -2.37
N CYS A 31 -6.73 6.16 -3.68
CA CYS A 31 -5.42 5.89 -4.26
C CYS A 31 -4.35 6.87 -3.73
N GLU A 32 -4.70 8.14 -3.55
CA GLU A 32 -3.82 9.16 -2.97
C GLU A 32 -3.47 8.88 -1.51
N GLU A 33 -4.43 8.41 -0.70
CA GLU A 33 -4.16 8.05 0.70
C GLU A 33 -3.30 6.81 0.84
N CYS A 34 -3.51 5.81 -0.03
CA CYS A 34 -2.70 4.60 -0.09
C CYS A 34 -1.28 4.88 -0.57
N LEU A 35 -1.14 5.64 -1.66
CA LEU A 35 0.14 5.96 -2.29
C LEU A 35 0.84 7.18 -1.67
N LYS A 36 0.45 7.58 -0.45
CA LYS A 36 1.28 8.48 0.37
C LYS A 36 2.68 7.93 0.59
N ASN A 37 2.80 6.60 0.64
CA ASN A 37 4.09 5.91 0.58
C ASN A 37 4.26 5.27 -0.79
N VAL A 38 5.39 5.56 -1.44
CA VAL A 38 5.75 5.01 -2.75
C VAL A 38 5.95 3.48 -2.71
N SER A 39 6.14 2.91 -1.52
CA SER A 39 6.23 1.47 -1.26
C SER A 39 4.87 0.77 -1.13
N CYS A 40 3.76 1.49 -1.25
CA CYS A 40 2.43 0.90 -1.24
C CYS A 40 1.93 0.60 -2.66
N LEU A 41 1.09 -0.42 -2.77
CA LEU A 41 0.35 -0.76 -3.98
C LEU A 41 -1.14 -0.53 -3.75
N TRP A 42 -1.75 0.26 -4.63
CA TRP A 42 -3.18 0.47 -4.69
C TRP A 42 -3.80 -0.40 -5.76
N CYS A 43 -4.81 -1.17 -5.39
CA CYS A 43 -5.63 -1.96 -6.29
C CYS A 43 -7.01 -1.34 -6.43
N ASN A 44 -7.32 -0.83 -7.63
CA ASN A 44 -8.63 -0.22 -7.88
C ASN A 44 -9.78 -1.23 -7.88
N THR A 45 -9.54 -2.48 -8.33
CA THR A 45 -10.57 -3.52 -8.42
C THR A 45 -11.25 -3.79 -7.08
N ASN A 46 -10.45 -3.99 -6.03
CA ASN A 46 -10.95 -4.29 -4.68
C ASN A 46 -10.83 -3.10 -3.71
N LYS A 47 -10.39 -1.93 -4.20
CA LYS A 47 -10.02 -0.77 -3.37
C LYS A 47 -9.09 -1.16 -2.21
N ALA A 48 -8.12 -2.03 -2.51
CA ALA A 48 -7.19 -2.58 -1.52
C ALA A 48 -5.86 -1.83 -1.58
N CYS A 49 -5.29 -1.54 -0.41
CA CYS A 49 -3.96 -0.97 -0.29
C CYS A 49 -3.06 -2.00 0.38
N LEU A 50 -1.95 -2.36 -0.23
CA LEU A 50 -1.07 -3.44 0.26
C LEU A 50 0.36 -2.95 0.28
N ASP A 51 1.16 -3.50 1.19
CA ASP A 51 2.59 -3.24 1.20
C ASP A 51 3.19 -3.95 -0.01
N TYR A 52 3.85 -3.20 -0.88
CA TYR A 52 4.41 -3.74 -2.10
C TYR A 52 5.92 -3.59 -2.07
N PRO A 53 6.67 -4.70 -2.03
CA PRO A 53 8.10 -4.62 -2.03
C PRO A 53 8.56 -4.02 -3.36
N VAL A 54 9.23 -2.87 -3.28
CA VAL A 54 9.88 -2.19 -4.41
C VAL A 54 11.05 -2.98 -5.02
N THR A 55 11.27 -4.21 -4.57
CA THR A 55 12.21 -5.17 -5.17
C THR A 55 11.75 -5.63 -6.55
N SER A 56 10.45 -5.53 -6.83
CA SER A 56 9.86 -5.92 -8.12
C SER A 56 9.25 -4.70 -8.80
N VAL A 57 9.54 -4.53 -10.09
CA VAL A 57 9.02 -3.40 -10.87
C VAL A 57 7.53 -3.58 -11.21
N LEU A 58 7.06 -4.84 -11.33
CA LEU A 58 5.69 -5.18 -11.71
C LEU A 58 5.03 -6.10 -10.69
N PRO A 59 3.86 -5.74 -10.14
CA PRO A 59 3.13 -6.60 -9.21
C PRO A 59 2.57 -7.82 -9.95
N PRO A 60 2.57 -9.02 -9.34
CA PRO A 60 1.95 -10.19 -9.96
C PRO A 60 0.43 -10.01 -10.08
N ALA A 61 -0.14 -10.47 -11.21
CA ALA A 61 -1.57 -10.39 -11.50
C ALA A 61 -2.46 -11.08 -10.44
N SER A 62 -1.90 -12.04 -9.69
CA SER A 62 -2.56 -12.74 -8.59
C SER A 62 -2.94 -11.83 -7.42
N LEU A 63 -2.19 -10.75 -7.18
CA LEU A 63 -2.49 -9.77 -6.11
C LEU A 63 -3.48 -8.70 -6.60
N CYS A 64 -3.22 -8.16 -7.78
CA CYS A 64 -4.12 -7.25 -8.46
C CYS A 64 -3.80 -7.28 -9.95
N LYS A 65 -4.84 -7.24 -10.78
CA LYS A 65 -4.68 -7.09 -12.23
C LYS A 65 -3.87 -5.82 -12.52
N LEU A 66 -2.76 -5.92 -13.26
CA LEU A 66 -1.90 -4.77 -13.58
C LEU A 66 -2.72 -3.65 -14.20
N SER A 67 -3.75 -3.97 -15.00
CA SER A 67 -4.69 -2.99 -15.56
C SER A 67 -5.30 -2.05 -14.52
N SER A 68 -5.47 -2.52 -13.28
CA SER A 68 -6.11 -1.82 -12.17
C SER A 68 -5.16 -1.52 -11.00
N ALA A 69 -3.89 -1.93 -11.08
CA ALA A 69 -2.90 -1.77 -10.04
C ALA A 69 -2.09 -0.48 -10.24
N ARG A 70 -1.78 0.24 -9.16
CA ARG A 70 -1.06 1.52 -9.16
C ARG A 70 -0.06 1.54 -8.01
N TRP A 71 1.20 1.86 -8.27
CA TRP A 71 2.27 1.98 -7.27
C TRP A 71 3.10 3.23 -7.53
N GLY A 72 3.77 3.75 -6.50
CA GLY A 72 4.58 4.97 -6.58
C GLY A 72 3.77 6.26 -6.63
N VAL A 73 2.91 6.42 -7.64
CA VAL A 73 2.12 7.65 -7.84
C VAL A 73 0.68 7.32 -8.19
N CYS A 74 -0.25 8.05 -7.58
CA CYS A 74 -1.64 8.00 -7.98
C CYS A 74 -1.81 8.87 -9.23
N TRP A 75 -1.76 8.27 -10.42
CA TRP A 75 -2.01 8.98 -11.68
C TRP A 75 -3.49 9.40 -11.77
N GLY A 76 -3.87 10.47 -11.09
CA GLY A 76 -5.18 11.09 -11.24
C GLY A 76 -5.32 11.65 -12.66
N LEU A 77 -6.54 11.55 -13.22
CA LEU A 77 -7.04 12.15 -14.47
C LEU A 77 -7.18 11.26 -15.72
N PHE A 78 -6.57 10.07 -15.80
CA PHE A 78 -6.81 9.14 -16.93
C PHE A 78 -7.16 7.74 -16.37
N LYS A 79 -8.41 7.32 -16.52
CA LYS A 79 -8.63 5.92 -16.92
C LYS A 79 -8.34 5.93 -18.41
N GLU A 80 -7.48 5.06 -18.89
CA GLU A 80 -8.05 3.84 -19.43
C GLU A 80 -7.25 2.58 -19.05
N GLU A 81 -5.94 2.68 -18.87
CA GLU A 81 -5.09 1.51 -18.64
C GLU A 81 -3.79 1.90 -17.95
N ASN A 82 -3.38 1.12 -16.94
CA ASN A 82 -2.00 1.15 -16.49
C ASN A 82 -1.13 0.82 -17.72
N PRO A 83 -0.18 1.65 -18.17
CA PRO A 83 0.64 1.34 -19.35
C PRO A 83 1.44 0.05 -19.17
N TYR A 84 1.64 -0.39 -17.93
CA TYR A 84 2.24 -1.66 -17.61
C TYR A 84 1.30 -2.86 -17.78
N ALA A 85 -0.01 -2.66 -17.97
CA ALA A 85 -1.00 -3.72 -18.16
C ALA A 85 -0.66 -4.64 -19.34
N ARG A 86 0.07 -4.14 -20.33
CA ARG A 86 0.55 -4.95 -21.46
C ARG A 86 1.52 -6.05 -21.04
N PHE A 87 2.19 -5.92 -19.90
CA PHE A 87 3.13 -6.91 -19.37
C PHE A 87 2.48 -7.96 -18.47
N GLU A 88 1.15 -7.96 -18.32
CA GLU A 88 0.44 -8.91 -17.46
C GLU A 88 0.52 -10.38 -17.96
N ASN A 89 1.03 -10.62 -19.16
CA ASN A 89 1.00 -11.94 -19.80
C ASN A 89 2.27 -12.34 -20.58
N ASN A 90 3.40 -11.69 -20.30
CA ASN A 90 4.71 -12.03 -20.87
C ASN A 90 5.59 -12.70 -19.83
#